data_AF-B7PGJ2-F1
#
_entry.id   AF-B7PGJ2-F1
#
_cell.length_a   1.000
_cell.length_b   1.000
_cell.length_c   1.000
_cell.angle_alpha   90.00
_cell.angle_beta   90.00
_cell.angle_gamma   90.00
#
_symmetry.space_group_name_H-M   'P 1'
#
loop_
_entity.id
_entity.type
_entity.pdbx_description
1 polymer ?
#
loop_
_entity_poly.entity_id
_entity_poly.type
_entity_poly.pdbx_seq_one_letter_code
_entity_poly.pdbx_strand_id
1 'polypeptide(L)'
;MSPSPVGVTFLGFTYFVVKLLTDLACEALFPWCDHPVNCFDYTIELSQSVDHSVDACEGLYDHTCAFWALNHPLTSSQFDHLNSRIHLELFKLLSKPPQRRSLSVFDKTVAAFSECRAVELKQKEHLHVLLDVLKKYSLEWPSLKVTSKASVMEALVGLSLDFHFGVIFDFQMTIDFKTDNRYGFALSYSAVNYGAIGKVMGHEITHSFDFLFGDIAKSGDKVDWYSKDSRAEFRRKIECVMEQVQNASDIKGIGLSSISESFADTAGVEKAYSAFSRIAKGSGLLRYNPDQLFFASGCFSFCGSKREGVDKGKIYPPTFLRCDVPAANEAHFADAFKCPKEARLNPTNRCDFH
;
A
#
# COMPACT_ATOMS: atom_id res chain seq x y z
N MET A 1 -19.66 48.58 -5.48
CA MET A 1 -19.74 48.42 -6.95
C MET A 1 -19.80 46.93 -7.24
N SER A 2 -20.98 46.42 -7.61
CA SER A 2 -21.15 45.02 -8.04
C SER A 2 -20.49 44.83 -9.42
N PRO A 3 -19.70 43.77 -9.65
CA PRO A 3 -19.11 43.52 -10.95
C PRO A 3 -20.21 43.31 -12.00
N SER A 4 -20.00 43.83 -13.22
CA SER A 4 -21.01 43.74 -14.28
C SER A 4 -21.24 42.27 -14.69
N PRO A 5 -22.48 41.87 -15.03
CA PRO A 5 -22.80 40.48 -15.42
C PRO A 5 -21.94 39.98 -16.59
N VAL A 6 -21.53 40.90 -17.48
CA VAL A 6 -20.71 40.61 -18.66
C VAL A 6 -19.29 40.19 -18.25
N GLY A 7 -18.71 40.81 -17.22
CA GLY A 7 -17.36 40.47 -16.75
C GLY A 7 -17.27 39.08 -16.10
N VAL A 8 -18.31 38.67 -15.37
CA VAL A 8 -18.38 37.35 -14.72
C VAL A 8 -18.54 36.23 -15.76
N THR A 9 -19.36 36.48 -16.80
CA THR A 9 -19.59 35.52 -17.88
C THR A 9 -18.35 35.35 -18.77
N PHE A 10 -17.63 36.44 -19.05
CA PHE A 10 -16.39 36.43 -19.82
C PHE A 10 -15.26 35.71 -19.07
N LEU A 11 -15.10 35.97 -17.76
CA LEU A 11 -14.12 35.25 -16.92
C LEU A 11 -14.43 33.76 -16.83
N GLY A 12 -15.71 33.39 -16.68
CA GLY A 12 -16.15 31.99 -16.68
C GLY A 12 -15.88 31.26 -18.00
N PHE A 13 -16.15 31.91 -19.13
CA PHE A 13 -15.86 31.36 -20.46
C PHE A 13 -14.35 31.23 -20.71
N THR A 14 -13.58 32.24 -20.32
CA THR A 14 -12.11 32.21 -20.47
C THR A 14 -11.49 31.11 -19.61
N TYR A 15 -11.97 30.94 -18.37
CA TYR A 15 -11.55 29.82 -17.50
C TYR A 15 -11.92 28.47 -18.11
N PHE A 16 -13.13 28.32 -18.65
CA PHE A 16 -13.56 27.07 -19.29
C PHE A 16 -12.71 26.73 -20.51
N VAL A 17 -12.43 27.70 -21.38
CA VAL A 17 -11.60 27.50 -22.58
C VAL A 17 -10.16 27.19 -22.21
N VAL A 18 -9.58 27.91 -21.24
CA VAL A 18 -8.22 27.61 -20.76
C VAL A 18 -8.18 26.20 -20.17
N LYS A 19 -9.12 25.85 -19.30
CA LYS A 19 -9.20 24.51 -18.71
C LYS A 19 -9.32 23.42 -19.79
N LEU A 20 -10.26 23.57 -20.72
CA LEU A 20 -10.47 22.62 -21.82
C LEU A 20 -9.22 22.45 -22.69
N LEU A 21 -8.53 23.55 -23.03
CA LEU A 21 -7.28 23.49 -23.80
C LEU A 21 -6.12 22.90 -23.01
N THR A 22 -6.07 23.14 -21.70
CA THR A 22 -5.06 22.55 -20.81
C THR A 22 -5.30 21.05 -20.65
N ASP A 23 -6.56 20.62 -20.56
CA ASP A 23 -6.99 19.23 -20.49
C ASP A 23 -6.63 18.50 -21.80
N LEU A 24 -7.02 19.05 -22.97
CA LEU A 24 -6.67 18.52 -24.29
C LEU A 24 -5.15 18.46 -24.53
N ALA A 25 -4.42 19.48 -24.07
CA ALA A 25 -2.96 19.50 -24.18
C ALA A 25 -2.31 18.46 -23.24
N CYS A 26 -2.85 18.24 -22.04
CA CYS A 26 -2.38 17.19 -21.14
C CYS A 26 -2.63 15.79 -21.72
N GLU A 27 -3.80 15.53 -22.31
CA GLU A 27 -4.11 14.26 -22.97
C GLU A 27 -3.17 13.95 -24.15
N ALA A 28 -2.79 14.98 -24.91
CA ALA A 28 -1.90 14.82 -26.05
C ALA A 28 -0.41 14.73 -25.67
N LEU A 29 0.02 15.38 -24.58
CA LEU A 29 1.42 15.42 -24.14
C LEU A 29 1.78 14.27 -23.19
N PHE A 30 0.80 13.74 -22.48
CA PHE A 30 0.94 12.60 -21.59
C PHE A 30 -0.11 11.57 -22.00
N PRO A 31 0.16 10.80 -23.06
CA PRO A 31 -0.74 9.75 -23.47
C PRO A 31 -0.98 8.87 -22.26
N TRP A 32 -2.25 8.50 -22.12
CA TRP A 32 -2.76 7.67 -21.07
C TRP A 32 -2.03 6.33 -21.08
N CYS A 33 -2.52 5.41 -20.27
CA CYS A 33 -2.35 4.00 -20.53
C CYS A 33 -2.94 3.60 -21.91
N ASP A 34 -2.31 4.01 -23.01
CA ASP A 34 -2.73 3.74 -24.39
C ASP A 34 -2.63 2.24 -24.75
N HIS A 35 -2.03 1.45 -23.86
CA HIS A 35 -2.01 0.00 -23.90
C HIS A 35 -2.77 -0.61 -22.72
N PRO A 36 -4.04 -1.04 -22.90
CA PRO A 36 -4.84 -1.68 -21.84
C PRO A 36 -4.23 -2.97 -21.28
N VAL A 37 -3.24 -3.56 -21.97
CA VAL A 37 -2.58 -4.81 -21.56
C VAL A 37 -1.53 -4.60 -20.45
N ASN A 38 -0.97 -3.38 -20.32
CA ASN A 38 0.15 -3.11 -19.42
C ASN A 38 -0.21 -2.19 -18.24
N CYS A 39 -1.47 -1.79 -18.11
CA CYS A 39 -1.90 -0.89 -17.06
C CYS A 39 -2.70 -1.61 -15.99
N PHE A 40 -2.37 -1.31 -14.73
CA PHE A 40 -3.10 -1.82 -13.59
C PHE A 40 -4.39 -1.01 -13.45
N ASP A 41 -5.50 -1.60 -13.89
CA ASP A 41 -6.82 -1.03 -13.69
C ASP A 41 -7.37 -1.52 -12.36
N TYR A 42 -7.16 -0.70 -11.32
CA TYR A 42 -7.65 -0.96 -9.97
C TYR A 42 -9.16 -1.31 -9.95
N THR A 43 -9.94 -0.73 -10.86
CA THR A 43 -11.40 -0.92 -10.90
C THR A 43 -11.78 -2.27 -11.50
N ILE A 44 -11.07 -2.73 -12.54
CA ILE A 44 -11.26 -4.08 -13.08
C ILE A 44 -10.84 -5.13 -12.06
N GLU A 45 -9.67 -4.95 -11.44
CA GLU A 45 -9.12 -5.91 -10.48
C GLU A 45 -10.00 -6.04 -9.23
N LEU A 46 -10.52 -4.91 -8.72
CA LEU A 46 -11.52 -4.89 -7.66
C LEU A 46 -12.81 -5.60 -8.10
N SER A 47 -13.35 -5.25 -9.27
CA SER A 47 -14.59 -5.84 -9.78
C SER A 47 -14.51 -7.35 -9.98
N GLN A 48 -13.34 -7.87 -10.32
CA GLN A 48 -13.12 -9.30 -10.52
C GLN A 48 -12.99 -10.04 -9.19
N SER A 49 -12.57 -9.36 -8.13
CA SER A 49 -12.33 -9.98 -6.82
C SER A 49 -13.57 -10.04 -5.92
N VAL A 50 -14.53 -9.13 -6.15
CA VAL A 50 -15.76 -8.99 -5.37
C VAL A 50 -16.77 -10.11 -5.65
N ASP A 51 -17.34 -10.67 -4.59
CA ASP A 51 -18.52 -11.53 -4.65
C ASP A 51 -19.76 -10.82 -4.09
N HIS A 52 -20.61 -10.32 -5.00
CA HIS A 52 -21.85 -9.66 -4.63
C HIS A 52 -22.92 -10.58 -4.03
N SER A 53 -22.72 -11.92 -4.01
CA SER A 53 -23.61 -12.86 -3.33
C SER A 53 -23.34 -12.96 -1.83
N VAL A 54 -22.15 -12.57 -1.38
CA VAL A 54 -21.78 -12.47 0.04
C VAL A 54 -22.28 -11.15 0.59
N ASP A 55 -23.00 -11.19 1.71
CA ASP A 55 -23.46 -9.97 2.38
C ASP A 55 -22.28 -9.25 3.04
N ALA A 56 -22.01 -8.02 2.59
CA ALA A 56 -20.96 -7.18 3.15
C ALA A 56 -21.18 -6.86 4.64
N CYS A 57 -22.41 -6.95 5.16
CA CYS A 57 -22.72 -6.74 6.56
C CYS A 57 -22.30 -7.89 7.48
N GLU A 58 -22.05 -9.07 6.91
CA GLU A 58 -21.55 -10.26 7.62
C GLU A 58 -20.02 -10.41 7.51
N GLY A 59 -19.40 -9.81 6.50
CA GLY A 59 -17.96 -9.78 6.32
C GLY A 59 -17.55 -9.00 5.08
N LEU A 60 -16.88 -7.86 5.27
CA LEU A 60 -16.42 -7.01 4.17
C LEU A 60 -15.26 -7.65 3.43
N TYR A 61 -14.36 -8.35 4.15
CA TYR A 61 -13.27 -9.09 3.52
C TYR A 61 -13.78 -10.17 2.57
N ASP A 62 -14.71 -11.00 3.03
CA ASP A 62 -15.25 -12.09 2.23
C ASP A 62 -16.06 -11.54 1.03
N HIS A 63 -16.79 -10.44 1.21
CA HIS A 63 -17.44 -9.73 0.10
C HIS A 63 -16.45 -9.19 -0.94
N THR A 64 -15.33 -8.62 -0.51
CA THR A 64 -14.40 -7.89 -1.39
C THR A 64 -13.36 -8.79 -2.05
N CYS A 65 -12.91 -9.84 -1.35
CA CYS A 65 -11.74 -10.63 -1.71
C CYS A 65 -12.07 -12.08 -2.12
N ALA A 66 -13.33 -12.51 -2.11
CA ALA A 66 -13.74 -13.90 -2.36
C ALA A 66 -13.13 -14.51 -3.63
N PHE A 67 -13.05 -13.77 -4.73
CA PHE A 67 -12.52 -14.27 -6.00
C PHE A 67 -11.06 -13.91 -6.25
N TRP A 68 -10.38 -13.26 -5.29
CA TRP A 68 -8.97 -12.89 -5.44
C TRP A 68 -8.11 -14.11 -5.82
N ALA A 69 -8.22 -15.19 -5.04
CA ALA A 69 -7.42 -16.40 -5.25
C ALA A 69 -7.66 -17.06 -6.62
N LEU A 70 -8.87 -16.93 -7.19
CA LEU A 70 -9.21 -17.47 -8.51
C LEU A 70 -8.57 -16.67 -9.64
N ASN A 71 -8.56 -15.34 -9.52
CA ASN A 71 -7.99 -14.45 -10.54
C ASN A 71 -6.47 -14.28 -10.39
N HIS A 72 -5.93 -14.55 -9.20
CA HIS A 72 -4.53 -14.29 -8.83
C HIS A 72 -3.84 -15.52 -8.20
N PRO A 73 -3.81 -16.69 -8.88
CA PRO A 73 -3.36 -17.94 -8.27
C PRO A 73 -1.86 -17.98 -7.92
N LEU A 74 -1.06 -17.08 -8.51
CA LEU A 74 0.40 -17.06 -8.37
C LEU A 74 0.92 -16.03 -7.36
N THR A 75 0.04 -15.18 -6.80
CA THR A 75 0.45 -14.05 -5.95
C THR A 75 -0.22 -14.15 -4.59
N SER A 76 0.54 -13.93 -3.53
CA SER A 76 0.03 -14.11 -2.17
C SER A 76 -0.77 -12.90 -1.67
N SER A 77 -0.49 -11.72 -2.21
CA SER A 77 -1.16 -10.45 -1.90
C SER A 77 -1.30 -9.54 -3.13
N GLN A 78 -2.11 -8.50 -3.00
CA GLN A 78 -2.19 -7.41 -3.99
C GLN A 78 -0.81 -6.76 -4.25
N PHE A 79 -0.02 -6.56 -3.21
CA PHE A 79 1.31 -5.96 -3.34
C PHE A 79 2.28 -6.87 -4.09
N ASP A 80 2.24 -8.19 -3.87
CA ASP A 80 3.05 -9.14 -4.65
C ASP A 80 2.67 -9.11 -6.13
N HIS A 81 1.38 -8.97 -6.42
CA HIS A 81 0.87 -8.87 -7.78
C HIS A 81 1.37 -7.61 -8.46
N LEU A 82 1.28 -6.46 -7.78
CA LEU A 82 1.79 -5.19 -8.28
C LEU A 82 3.31 -5.25 -8.50
N ASN A 83 4.06 -5.75 -7.52
CA ASN A 83 5.52 -5.92 -7.60
C ASN A 83 5.91 -6.83 -8.76
N SER A 84 5.20 -7.93 -8.96
CA SER A 84 5.44 -8.85 -10.08
C SER A 84 5.26 -8.15 -11.42
N ARG A 85 4.21 -7.31 -11.58
CA ARG A 85 4.02 -6.52 -12.80
C ARG A 85 5.11 -5.47 -12.99
N ILE A 86 5.48 -4.74 -11.93
CA ILE A 86 6.57 -3.75 -11.97
C ILE A 86 7.87 -4.42 -12.42
N HIS A 87 8.22 -5.58 -11.84
CA HIS A 87 9.41 -6.33 -12.21
C HIS A 87 9.37 -6.82 -13.66
N LEU A 88 8.21 -7.28 -14.15
CA LEU A 88 8.05 -7.69 -15.55
C LEU A 88 8.22 -6.52 -16.52
N GLU A 89 7.61 -5.37 -16.25
CA GLU A 89 7.76 -4.17 -17.09
C GLU A 89 9.19 -3.63 -17.03
N LEU A 90 9.79 -3.60 -15.84
CA LEU A 90 11.20 -3.23 -15.69
C LEU A 90 12.10 -4.18 -16.48
N PHE A 91 11.85 -5.50 -16.41
CA PHE A 91 12.58 -6.49 -17.20
C PHE A 91 12.41 -6.27 -18.70
N LYS A 92 11.20 -5.99 -19.19
CA LYS A 92 10.93 -5.67 -20.61
C LYS A 92 11.69 -4.42 -21.05
N LEU A 93 11.73 -3.39 -20.21
CA LEU A 93 12.45 -2.15 -20.49
C LEU A 93 13.95 -2.36 -20.54
N LEU A 94 14.51 -3.06 -19.55
CA LEU A 94 15.94 -3.31 -19.42
C LEU A 94 16.47 -4.37 -20.40
N SER A 95 15.61 -5.25 -20.91
CA SER A 95 15.97 -6.26 -21.90
C SER A 95 16.10 -5.72 -23.33
N LYS A 96 15.76 -4.45 -23.58
CA LYS A 96 15.93 -3.81 -24.89
C LYS A 96 17.43 -3.65 -25.21
N PRO A 97 17.85 -3.75 -26.49
CA PRO A 97 19.24 -3.54 -26.84
C PRO A 97 19.69 -2.11 -26.48
N PRO A 98 20.86 -1.94 -25.84
CA PRO A 98 21.33 -0.62 -25.43
C PRO A 98 21.51 0.28 -26.66
N GLN A 99 20.94 1.50 -26.61
CA GLN A 99 21.17 2.49 -27.66
C GLN A 99 22.57 3.08 -27.49
N ARG A 100 23.51 2.68 -28.37
CA ARG A 100 24.95 3.01 -28.29
C ARG A 100 25.32 4.51 -28.31
N ARG A 101 24.36 5.43 -28.40
CA ARG A 101 24.63 6.87 -28.58
C ARG A 101 24.21 7.78 -27.42
N SER A 102 23.48 7.28 -26.42
CA SER A 102 22.96 8.10 -25.32
C SER A 102 23.63 7.74 -24.00
N LEU A 103 24.08 8.75 -23.25
CA LEU A 103 24.77 8.64 -21.95
C LEU A 103 23.81 8.70 -20.75
N SER A 104 22.50 8.57 -21.00
CA SER A 104 21.49 8.68 -19.95
C SER A 104 21.69 7.61 -18.87
N VAL A 105 21.21 7.89 -17.65
CA VAL A 105 21.19 6.90 -16.56
C VAL A 105 20.49 5.62 -17.02
N PHE A 106 19.41 5.76 -17.80
CA PHE A 106 18.65 4.65 -18.35
C PHE A 106 19.48 3.75 -19.28
N ASP A 107 20.25 4.31 -20.21
CA ASP A 107 21.07 3.52 -21.15
C ASP A 107 22.19 2.77 -20.45
N LYS A 108 22.79 3.38 -19.42
CA LYS A 108 23.78 2.73 -18.56
C LYS A 108 23.16 1.57 -17.78
N THR A 109 21.95 1.75 -17.25
CA THR A 109 21.20 0.69 -16.56
C THR A 109 20.86 -0.46 -17.51
N VAL A 110 20.41 -0.18 -18.74
CA VAL A 110 20.16 -1.20 -19.78
C VAL A 110 21.43 -1.96 -20.14
N ALA A 111 22.55 -1.26 -20.34
CA ALA A 111 23.84 -1.88 -20.64
C ALA A 111 24.32 -2.78 -19.49
N ALA A 112 24.28 -2.29 -18.25
CA ALA A 112 24.65 -3.07 -17.06
C ALA A 112 23.76 -4.31 -16.89
N PHE A 113 22.45 -4.18 -17.09
CA PHE A 113 21.51 -5.28 -17.03
C PHE A 113 21.79 -6.34 -18.11
N SER A 114 22.07 -5.93 -19.34
CA SER A 114 22.42 -6.82 -20.45
C SER A 114 23.70 -7.62 -20.17
N GLU A 115 24.73 -6.99 -19.61
CA GLU A 115 25.97 -7.66 -19.24
C GLU A 115 25.76 -8.66 -18.09
N CYS A 116 24.99 -8.27 -17.06
CA CYS A 116 24.64 -9.17 -15.96
C CYS A 116 23.89 -10.43 -16.45
N ARG A 117 22.90 -10.26 -17.33
CA ARG A 117 22.16 -11.36 -17.94
C ARG A 117 23.04 -12.25 -18.83
N ALA A 118 24.00 -11.66 -19.55
CA ALA A 118 24.96 -12.41 -20.35
C ALA A 118 25.86 -13.30 -19.48
N VAL A 119 26.22 -12.85 -18.28
CA VAL A 119 26.97 -13.66 -17.31
C VAL A 119 26.12 -14.82 -16.80
N GLU A 120 24.86 -14.58 -16.43
CA GLU A 120 23.93 -15.60 -15.93
C GLU A 120 23.66 -16.70 -16.99
N LEU A 121 23.32 -16.31 -18.22
CA LEU A 121 23.05 -17.25 -19.31
C LEU A 121 24.30 -18.05 -19.76
N LYS A 122 25.49 -17.50 -19.53
CA LYS A 122 26.78 -18.15 -19.84
C LYS A 122 27.46 -18.73 -18.59
N GLN A 123 26.74 -18.93 -17.47
CA GLN A 123 27.33 -19.42 -16.21
C GLN A 123 28.08 -20.76 -16.34
N LYS A 124 27.81 -21.58 -17.36
CA LYS A 124 28.59 -22.80 -17.63
C LYS A 124 29.91 -22.58 -18.37
N GLU A 125 30.11 -21.42 -18.99
CA GLU A 125 31.22 -21.16 -19.93
C GLU A 125 32.27 -20.16 -19.43
N HIS A 126 32.17 -19.58 -18.24
CA HIS A 126 33.18 -18.59 -17.80
C HIS A 126 33.96 -18.97 -16.54
N LEU A 127 33.58 -20.06 -15.87
CA LEU A 127 34.37 -20.57 -14.75
C LEU A 127 35.78 -20.99 -15.21
N HIS A 128 35.91 -21.55 -16.41
CA HIS A 128 37.22 -21.95 -16.94
C HIS A 128 38.12 -20.76 -17.27
N VAL A 129 37.58 -19.65 -17.78
CA VAL A 129 38.35 -18.43 -18.06
C VAL A 129 38.90 -17.82 -16.77
N LEU A 130 38.07 -17.82 -15.72
CA LEU A 130 38.50 -17.38 -14.39
C LEU A 130 39.56 -18.33 -13.81
N LEU A 131 39.39 -19.64 -13.92
CA LEU A 131 40.37 -20.65 -13.48
C LEU A 131 41.69 -20.57 -14.26
N ASP A 132 41.66 -20.23 -15.55
CA ASP A 132 42.84 -20.06 -16.40
C ASP A 132 43.62 -18.79 -16.06
N VAL A 133 42.91 -17.68 -15.75
CA VAL A 133 43.54 -16.47 -15.21
C VAL A 133 44.15 -16.74 -13.84
N LEU A 134 43.45 -17.45 -12.96
CA LEU A 134 43.95 -17.82 -11.63
C LEU A 134 45.20 -18.71 -11.73
N LYS A 135 45.20 -19.73 -12.60
CA LYS A 135 46.39 -20.55 -12.89
C LYS A 135 47.54 -19.75 -13.47
N LYS A 136 47.27 -18.81 -14.39
CA LYS A 136 48.29 -17.97 -15.03
C LYS A 136 49.04 -17.09 -14.02
N TYR A 137 48.40 -16.74 -12.90
CA TYR A 137 48.99 -15.95 -11.82
C TYR A 137 49.27 -16.75 -10.54
N SER A 138 49.25 -18.09 -10.61
CA SER A 138 49.50 -18.99 -9.47
C SER A 138 48.61 -18.74 -8.25
N LEU A 139 47.35 -18.33 -8.48
CA LEU A 139 46.34 -18.13 -7.45
C LEU A 139 45.49 -19.42 -7.33
N GLU A 140 45.48 -20.05 -6.16
CA GLU A 140 44.60 -21.20 -5.90
C GLU A 140 43.17 -20.74 -5.59
N TRP A 141 42.19 -21.50 -6.09
CA TRP A 141 40.76 -21.29 -5.78
C TRP A 141 40.53 -21.46 -4.27
N PRO A 142 39.80 -20.56 -3.60
CA PRO A 142 39.73 -20.59 -2.15
C PRO A 142 38.96 -21.83 -1.65
N SER A 143 39.66 -22.71 -0.91
CA SER A 143 39.00 -23.54 0.10
C SER A 143 38.62 -22.63 1.27
N LEU A 144 37.33 -22.45 1.52
CA LEU A 144 36.82 -21.61 2.59
C LEU A 144 37.15 -22.22 3.96
N LYS A 145 38.35 -21.93 4.47
CA LYS A 145 38.59 -21.78 5.89
C LYS A 145 38.63 -20.29 6.18
N VAL A 146 37.52 -19.80 6.76
CA VAL A 146 37.39 -18.40 7.19
C VAL A 146 38.51 -18.09 8.18
N THR A 147 39.34 -17.10 7.85
CA THR A 147 40.34 -16.54 8.76
C THR A 147 40.34 -15.01 8.68
N SER A 148 40.83 -14.41 9.77
CA SER A 148 40.34 -13.20 10.42
C SER A 148 40.81 -11.86 9.81
N LYS A 149 40.49 -11.59 8.55
CA LYS A 149 40.63 -10.24 7.96
C LYS A 149 39.51 -9.86 6.98
N ALA A 150 38.27 -10.24 7.27
CA ALA A 150 37.10 -9.64 6.61
C ALA A 150 36.70 -8.35 7.35
N SER A 151 36.40 -7.27 6.64
CA SER A 151 35.86 -6.08 7.28
C SER A 151 34.47 -6.40 7.85
N VAL A 152 34.16 -5.89 9.05
CA VAL A 152 32.86 -6.09 9.71
C VAL A 152 31.71 -5.71 8.78
N MET A 153 31.93 -4.74 7.89
CA MET A 153 30.94 -4.27 6.94
C MET A 153 30.60 -5.29 5.85
N GLU A 154 31.58 -5.99 5.31
CA GLU A 154 31.34 -7.02 4.29
C GLU A 154 30.63 -8.24 4.86
N ALA A 155 30.93 -8.61 6.11
CA ALA A 155 30.24 -9.69 6.81
C ALA A 155 28.77 -9.33 7.11
N LEU A 156 28.50 -8.08 7.50
CA LEU A 156 27.14 -7.59 7.78
C LEU A 156 26.30 -7.44 6.50
N VAL A 157 26.91 -7.00 5.40
CA VAL A 157 26.23 -6.93 4.09
C VAL A 157 25.90 -8.33 3.56
N GLY A 158 26.82 -9.30 3.68
CA GLY A 158 26.57 -10.68 3.29
C GLY A 158 25.44 -11.33 4.09
N LEU A 159 25.45 -11.18 5.41
CA LEU A 159 24.38 -11.72 6.27
C LEU A 159 23.01 -11.07 6.01
N SER A 160 22.97 -9.77 5.69
CA SER A 160 21.74 -9.05 5.34
C SER A 160 21.11 -9.61 4.06
N LEU A 161 21.93 -9.92 3.05
CA LEU A 161 21.48 -10.43 1.76
C LEU A 161 21.01 -11.89 1.86
N ASP A 162 21.72 -12.72 2.63
CA ASP A 162 21.43 -14.16 2.71
C ASP A 162 20.26 -14.51 3.64
N PHE A 163 20.00 -13.69 4.66
CA PHE A 163 19.01 -13.99 5.72
C PHE A 163 17.91 -12.94 5.92
N HIS A 164 17.90 -11.86 5.12
CA HIS A 164 16.91 -10.77 5.19
C HIS A 164 16.79 -10.13 6.60
N PHE A 165 17.90 -10.03 7.33
CA PHE A 165 17.96 -9.38 8.63
C PHE A 165 18.71 -8.05 8.49
N GLY A 166 17.99 -6.93 8.48
CA GLY A 166 18.56 -5.60 8.25
C GLY A 166 19.33 -5.10 9.48
N VAL A 167 20.66 -4.92 9.35
CA VAL A 167 21.51 -4.43 10.47
C VAL A 167 22.01 -2.99 10.24
N ILE A 168 22.02 -2.47 9.01
CA ILE A 168 22.56 -1.12 8.70
C ILE A 168 21.66 -0.29 7.80
N PHE A 169 21.16 -0.85 6.70
CA PHE A 169 20.15 -0.20 5.86
C PHE A 169 19.10 -1.22 5.44
N ASP A 170 17.84 -0.82 5.55
CA ASP A 170 16.69 -1.47 4.95
C ASP A 170 16.44 -0.82 3.58
N PHE A 171 16.27 -1.63 2.54
CA PHE A 171 15.90 -1.12 1.22
C PHE A 171 14.39 -1.27 1.05
N GLN A 172 13.66 -0.21 1.36
CA GLN A 172 12.29 -0.03 0.91
C GLN A 172 12.27 0.85 -0.35
N MET A 173 11.64 0.36 -1.41
CA MET A 173 11.12 1.25 -2.44
C MET A 173 9.89 1.95 -1.87
N THR A 174 10.02 3.25 -1.62
CA THR A 174 8.89 4.11 -1.27
C THR A 174 8.57 5.01 -2.46
N ILE A 175 7.33 5.46 -2.53
CA ILE A 175 6.92 6.48 -3.48
C ILE A 175 7.52 7.81 -3.00
N ASP A 176 8.28 8.47 -3.87
CA ASP A 176 8.73 9.84 -3.63
C ASP A 176 7.55 10.81 -3.77
N PHE A 177 6.94 11.19 -2.64
CA PHE A 177 5.91 12.23 -2.55
C PHE A 177 6.45 13.65 -2.88
N LYS A 178 7.68 13.78 -3.35
CA LYS A 178 8.47 15.03 -3.30
C LYS A 178 8.93 15.57 -4.65
N THR A 179 8.33 15.15 -5.78
CA THR A 179 8.44 15.98 -7.00
C THR A 179 7.38 17.07 -6.99
N ASP A 180 7.80 18.18 -6.40
CA ASP A 180 7.10 19.40 -6.00
C ASP A 180 6.48 20.23 -7.14
N ASN A 181 6.04 19.65 -8.27
CA ASN A 181 5.37 20.47 -9.30
C ASN A 181 4.56 19.76 -10.39
N ARG A 182 3.90 18.64 -10.14
CA ARG A 182 2.95 18.06 -11.12
C ARG A 182 1.70 17.52 -10.45
N TYR A 183 0.63 18.29 -10.52
CA TYR A 183 -0.73 17.82 -10.26
C TYR A 183 -1.10 16.83 -11.38
N GLY A 184 -0.99 15.54 -11.09
CA GLY A 184 -1.59 14.51 -11.92
C GLY A 184 -3.09 14.45 -11.62
N PHE A 185 -3.93 14.86 -12.56
CA PHE A 185 -5.34 14.49 -12.54
C PHE A 185 -5.46 13.06 -13.08
N ALA A 186 -5.36 12.08 -12.19
CA ALA A 186 -6.06 10.83 -12.44
C ALA A 186 -7.57 11.14 -12.39
N LEU A 187 -8.39 10.49 -13.22
CA LEU A 187 -9.81 10.31 -12.91
C LEU A 187 -9.89 9.36 -11.70
N SER A 188 -9.41 9.86 -10.57
CA SER A 188 -9.41 9.21 -9.27
C SER A 188 -10.85 9.26 -8.82
N TYR A 189 -11.49 8.09 -8.73
CA TYR A 189 -12.62 7.96 -7.85
C TYR A 189 -12.13 8.36 -6.46
N SER A 190 -12.50 9.54 -5.96
CA SER A 190 -12.02 10.02 -4.66
C SER A 190 -12.30 9.00 -3.56
N ALA A 191 -13.40 8.25 -3.69
CA ALA A 191 -13.69 7.09 -2.85
C ALA A 191 -12.53 6.07 -2.81
N VAL A 192 -11.99 5.68 -3.96
CA VAL A 192 -10.85 4.75 -4.06
C VAL A 192 -9.59 5.34 -3.46
N ASN A 193 -9.26 6.59 -3.77
CA ASN A 193 -8.04 7.21 -3.25
C ASN A 193 -8.07 7.36 -1.73
N TYR A 194 -9.19 7.80 -1.18
CA TYR A 194 -9.34 7.95 0.27
C TYR A 194 -9.50 6.60 0.96
N GLY A 195 -10.20 5.64 0.35
CA GLY A 195 -10.39 4.29 0.89
C GLY A 195 -9.10 3.48 0.93
N ALA A 196 -8.31 3.52 -0.14
CA ALA A 196 -7.03 2.82 -0.24
C ALA A 196 -5.90 3.62 0.44
N ILE A 197 -5.45 4.72 -0.18
CA ILE A 197 -4.29 5.48 0.32
C ILE A 197 -4.63 6.38 1.50
N GLY A 198 -5.79 7.02 1.50
CA GLY A 198 -6.21 7.87 2.61
C GLY A 198 -6.25 7.10 3.94
N LYS A 199 -6.77 5.86 3.92
CA LYS A 199 -6.73 4.94 5.06
C LYS A 199 -5.30 4.68 5.53
N VAL A 200 -4.39 4.34 4.61
CA VAL A 200 -2.97 4.09 4.95
C VAL A 200 -2.35 5.33 5.59
N MET A 201 -2.57 6.52 5.02
CA MET A 201 -2.08 7.76 5.62
C MET A 201 -2.65 7.98 7.03
N GLY A 202 -3.95 7.73 7.23
CA GLY A 202 -4.59 7.82 8.54
C GLY A 202 -4.01 6.81 9.54
N HIS A 203 -3.71 5.59 9.09
CA HIS A 203 -3.07 4.54 9.87
C HIS A 203 -1.68 4.96 10.35
N GLU A 204 -0.81 5.42 9.44
CA GLU A 204 0.54 5.87 9.81
C GLU A 204 0.55 7.11 10.71
N ILE A 205 -0.39 8.04 10.49
CA ILE A 205 -0.57 9.19 11.40
C ILE A 205 -0.99 8.69 12.78
N THR A 206 -1.87 7.69 12.85
CA THR A 206 -2.34 7.15 14.14
C THR A 206 -1.21 6.50 14.93
N HIS A 207 -0.23 5.86 14.28
CA HIS A 207 0.95 5.33 14.99
C HIS A 207 1.69 6.39 15.80
N SER A 208 1.72 7.65 15.35
CA SER A 208 2.32 8.75 16.12
C SER A 208 1.61 9.02 17.46
N PHE A 209 0.41 8.48 17.65
CA PHE A 209 -0.45 8.68 18.82
C PHE A 209 -0.93 7.36 19.44
N ASP A 210 -0.43 6.20 18.99
CA ASP A 210 -0.85 4.91 19.53
C ASP A 210 -0.23 4.65 20.93
N PHE A 211 -0.57 3.54 21.58
CA PHE A 211 -0.06 3.26 22.93
C PHE A 211 1.39 2.80 22.98
N LEU A 212 2.00 2.48 21.83
CA LEU A 212 3.41 2.10 21.74
C LEU A 212 4.30 3.34 21.58
N PHE A 213 3.86 4.31 20.78
CA PHE A 213 4.68 5.47 20.38
C PHE A 213 4.10 6.82 20.78
N GLY A 214 2.87 6.90 21.27
CA GLY A 214 2.19 8.15 21.61
C GLY A 214 2.82 8.95 22.76
N ASP A 215 3.72 8.36 23.53
CA ASP A 215 4.52 9.08 24.54
C ASP A 215 5.86 9.59 23.97
N ILE A 216 6.18 9.41 22.69
CA ILE A 216 7.50 9.72 22.11
C ILE A 216 7.48 11.11 21.46
N ALA A 217 8.14 12.07 22.10
CA ALA A 217 8.25 13.44 21.63
C ALA A 217 8.92 13.54 20.27
N LYS A 218 8.76 14.69 19.61
CA LYS A 218 9.51 15.04 18.39
C LYS A 218 11.04 14.89 18.58
N SER A 219 11.55 15.06 19.80
CA SER A 219 12.97 14.87 20.13
C SER A 219 13.39 13.39 20.21
N GLY A 220 12.45 12.46 20.27
CA GLY A 220 12.67 11.05 20.56
C GLY A 220 12.56 10.69 22.05
N ASP A 221 12.35 11.68 22.93
CA ASP A 221 12.23 11.46 24.37
C ASP A 221 10.84 10.96 24.75
N LYS A 222 10.77 10.07 25.75
CA LYS A 222 9.49 9.67 26.32
C LYS A 222 8.94 10.75 27.25
N VAL A 223 7.85 11.40 26.87
CA VAL A 223 7.21 12.49 27.60
C VAL A 223 5.72 12.22 27.75
N ASP A 224 5.23 12.28 28.98
CA ASP A 224 3.79 12.29 29.25
C ASP A 224 3.22 13.71 29.08
N TRP A 225 2.70 14.01 27.90
CA TRP A 225 2.00 15.27 27.64
C TRP A 225 0.47 15.17 27.73
N TYR A 226 -0.07 13.99 28.03
CA TYR A 226 -1.50 13.79 28.10
C TYR A 226 -2.02 14.18 29.48
N SER A 227 -3.21 14.79 29.52
CA SER A 227 -3.93 14.91 30.79
C SER A 227 -4.35 13.52 31.28
N LYS A 228 -4.59 13.37 32.60
CA LYS A 228 -5.07 12.11 33.17
C LYS A 228 -6.37 11.64 32.51
N ASP A 229 -7.28 12.56 32.24
CA ASP A 229 -8.57 12.27 31.61
C ASP A 229 -8.38 11.82 30.15
N SER A 230 -7.50 12.49 29.41
CA SER A 230 -7.16 12.10 28.03
C SER A 230 -6.54 10.69 27.97
N ARG A 231 -5.65 10.34 28.91
CA ARG A 231 -5.09 8.98 29.00
C ARG A 231 -6.15 7.94 29.31
N ALA A 232 -7.07 8.24 30.23
CA ALA A 232 -8.13 7.32 30.60
C ALA A 232 -9.05 7.04 29.41
N GLU A 233 -9.44 8.08 28.69
CA GLU A 233 -10.29 7.93 27.49
C GLU A 233 -9.56 7.21 26.36
N PHE A 234 -8.29 7.54 26.12
CA PHE A 234 -7.48 6.84 25.13
C PHE A 234 -7.35 5.34 25.44
N ARG A 235 -7.09 4.98 26.69
CA ARG A 235 -7.05 3.59 27.14
C ARG A 235 -8.40 2.89 26.91
N ARG A 236 -9.51 3.56 27.21
CA ARG A 236 -10.86 3.03 26.97
C ARG A 236 -11.11 2.70 25.51
N LYS A 237 -10.66 3.57 24.58
CA LYS A 237 -10.78 3.33 23.12
C LYS A 237 -9.96 2.12 22.67
N ILE A 238 -8.73 1.96 23.19
CA ILE A 238 -7.90 0.78 22.89
C ILE A 238 -8.52 -0.50 23.43
N GLU A 239 -8.99 -0.49 24.68
CA GLU A 239 -9.62 -1.65 25.31
C GLU A 239 -10.85 -2.10 24.52
N CYS A 240 -11.64 -1.15 23.99
CA CYS A 240 -12.75 -1.45 23.10
C CYS A 240 -12.31 -2.20 21.82
N VAL A 241 -11.30 -1.67 21.11
CA VAL A 241 -10.80 -2.33 19.88
C VAL A 241 -10.20 -3.70 20.21
N MET A 242 -9.44 -3.79 21.30
CA MET A 242 -8.87 -5.06 21.76
C MET A 242 -9.95 -6.12 21.98
N GLU A 243 -11.04 -5.77 22.66
CA GLU A 243 -12.17 -6.67 22.89
C GLU A 243 -12.82 -7.12 21.57
N GLN A 244 -13.07 -6.19 20.64
CA GLN A 244 -13.65 -6.53 19.34
C GLN A 244 -12.75 -7.45 18.52
N VAL A 245 -11.44 -7.18 18.46
CA VAL A 245 -10.49 -8.01 17.71
C VAL A 245 -10.41 -9.41 18.33
N GLN A 246 -10.40 -9.51 19.66
CA GLN A 246 -10.40 -10.80 20.37
C GLN A 246 -11.69 -11.60 20.11
N ASN A 247 -12.86 -10.94 20.14
CA ASN A 247 -14.15 -11.57 19.92
C ASN A 247 -14.39 -11.95 18.45
N ALA A 248 -13.99 -11.11 17.49
CA ALA A 248 -14.23 -11.31 16.06
C ALA A 248 -13.46 -12.48 15.45
N SER A 249 -12.52 -13.04 16.20
CA SER A 249 -11.54 -13.99 15.70
C SER A 249 -11.50 -15.30 16.51
N ASP A 250 -12.26 -15.40 17.60
CA ASP A 250 -12.19 -16.46 18.62
C ASP A 250 -10.76 -16.66 19.18
N ILE A 251 -9.87 -15.66 19.02
CA ILE A 251 -8.44 -15.78 19.34
C ILE A 251 -8.18 -15.40 20.80
N LYS A 252 -7.72 -16.37 21.59
CA LYS A 252 -7.09 -16.09 22.88
C LYS A 252 -5.63 -15.70 22.71
N GLY A 253 -5.27 -14.47 23.04
CA GLY A 253 -3.87 -14.02 23.14
C GLY A 253 -3.29 -13.40 21.86
N ILE A 254 -4.05 -12.52 21.22
CA ILE A 254 -3.54 -11.61 20.18
C ILE A 254 -2.47 -10.71 20.80
N GLY A 255 -1.34 -10.55 20.10
CA GLY A 255 -0.22 -9.74 20.57
C GLY A 255 -0.56 -8.25 20.61
N LEU A 256 0.14 -7.51 21.49
CA LEU A 256 -0.01 -6.06 21.61
C LEU A 256 0.25 -5.34 20.28
N SER A 257 1.24 -5.79 19.50
CA SER A 257 1.50 -5.22 18.16
C SER A 257 0.27 -5.29 17.26
N SER A 258 -0.40 -6.45 17.18
CA SER A 258 -1.60 -6.60 16.34
C SER A 258 -2.79 -5.77 16.82
N ILE A 259 -2.86 -5.50 18.13
CA ILE A 259 -3.85 -4.58 18.69
C ILE A 259 -3.52 -3.14 18.29
N SER A 260 -2.24 -2.74 18.30
CA SER A 260 -1.80 -1.42 17.82
C SER A 260 -2.15 -1.21 16.35
N GLU A 261 -1.87 -2.20 15.51
CA GLU A 261 -2.22 -2.20 14.09
C GLU A 261 -3.73 -2.09 13.87
N SER A 262 -4.52 -2.85 14.64
CA SER A 262 -5.99 -2.82 14.54
C SER A 262 -6.58 -1.48 15.00
N PHE A 263 -5.97 -0.87 16.02
CA PHE A 263 -6.32 0.47 16.49
C PHE A 263 -6.00 1.52 15.42
N ALA A 264 -4.81 1.45 14.82
CA ALA A 264 -4.39 2.33 13.74
C ALA A 264 -5.25 2.16 12.47
N ASP A 265 -5.62 0.94 12.10
CA ASP A 265 -6.56 0.68 11.01
C ASP A 265 -7.94 1.30 11.27
N THR A 266 -8.45 1.15 12.49
CA THR A 266 -9.80 1.62 12.85
C THR A 266 -9.86 3.14 12.86
N ALA A 267 -8.92 3.80 13.55
CA ALA A 267 -8.83 5.25 13.56
C ALA A 267 -8.47 5.82 12.18
N GLY A 268 -7.60 5.14 11.43
CA GLY A 268 -7.20 5.54 10.08
C GLY A 268 -8.37 5.56 9.11
N VAL A 269 -9.26 4.55 9.15
CA VAL A 269 -10.50 4.52 8.36
C VAL A 269 -11.42 5.67 8.74
N GLU A 270 -11.64 5.93 10.03
CA GLU A 270 -12.50 7.03 10.49
C GLU A 270 -11.98 8.39 10.01
N LYS A 271 -10.68 8.67 10.16
CA LYS A 271 -10.08 9.93 9.68
C LYS A 271 -10.12 10.05 8.16
N ALA A 272 -9.84 8.96 7.44
CA ALA A 272 -9.90 8.95 5.98
C ALA A 272 -11.34 9.17 5.47
N TYR A 273 -12.33 8.54 6.09
CA TYR A 273 -13.74 8.70 5.72
C TYR A 273 -14.25 10.11 6.06
N SER A 274 -13.89 10.65 7.22
CA SER A 274 -14.19 12.04 7.60
C SER A 274 -13.63 13.04 6.59
N ALA A 275 -12.40 12.83 6.08
CA ALA A 275 -11.83 13.67 5.05
C ALA A 275 -12.53 13.48 3.68
N PHE A 276 -12.84 12.24 3.31
CA PHE A 276 -13.56 11.89 2.09
C PHE A 276 -14.94 12.55 2.03
N SER A 277 -15.75 12.36 3.07
CA SER A 277 -17.13 12.87 3.16
C SER A 277 -17.22 14.40 3.09
N ARG A 278 -16.15 15.13 3.48
CA ARG A 278 -16.06 16.59 3.44
C ARG A 278 -15.62 17.15 2.08
N ILE A 279 -14.73 16.45 1.37
CA ILE A 279 -14.04 17.00 0.19
C ILE A 279 -14.62 16.45 -1.11
N ALA A 280 -15.11 15.21 -1.13
CA ALA A 280 -15.45 14.54 -2.37
C ALA A 280 -16.74 13.72 -2.26
N LYS A 281 -17.78 14.17 -2.98
CA LYS A 281 -18.89 13.30 -3.40
C LYS A 281 -18.79 13.14 -4.92
N GLY A 282 -17.90 12.24 -5.34
CA GLY A 282 -17.76 11.84 -6.74
C GLY A 282 -18.90 10.94 -7.21
N SER A 283 -18.80 10.43 -8.43
CA SER A 283 -19.69 9.39 -8.95
C SER A 283 -19.30 8.00 -8.42
N GLY A 284 -20.29 7.15 -8.15
CA GLY A 284 -20.07 5.73 -7.87
C GLY A 284 -19.47 4.98 -9.07
N LEU A 285 -19.02 3.75 -8.83
CA LEU A 285 -18.46 2.85 -9.86
C LEU A 285 -18.70 1.39 -9.47
N LEU A 286 -18.65 0.46 -10.43
CA LEU A 286 -18.73 -0.99 -10.16
C LEU A 286 -20.00 -1.38 -9.39
N ARG A 287 -21.13 -0.72 -9.69
CA ARG A 287 -22.41 -0.87 -8.97
C ARG A 287 -22.38 -0.40 -7.50
N TYR A 288 -21.25 0.14 -7.04
CA TYR A 288 -21.15 0.79 -5.74
C TYR A 288 -21.44 2.28 -5.85
N ASN A 289 -22.13 2.80 -4.84
CA ASN A 289 -22.11 4.24 -4.58
C ASN A 289 -20.71 4.66 -4.04
N PRO A 290 -20.40 5.96 -3.97
CA PRO A 290 -19.10 6.43 -3.49
C PRO A 290 -18.71 5.92 -2.10
N ASP A 291 -19.65 5.81 -1.17
CA ASP A 291 -19.37 5.33 0.20
C ASP A 291 -19.02 3.84 0.19
N GLN A 292 -19.81 3.02 -0.52
CA GLN A 292 -19.52 1.59 -0.69
C GLN A 292 -18.16 1.37 -1.35
N LEU A 293 -17.83 2.18 -2.37
CA LEU A 293 -16.56 2.11 -3.07
C LEU A 293 -15.39 2.49 -2.17
N PHE A 294 -15.56 3.43 -1.23
CA PHE A 294 -14.53 3.78 -0.24
C PHE A 294 -14.18 2.56 0.62
N PHE A 295 -15.18 1.86 1.18
CA PHE A 295 -14.92 0.71 2.04
C PHE A 295 -14.40 -0.50 1.26
N ALA A 296 -14.97 -0.80 0.10
CA ALA A 296 -14.53 -1.91 -0.74
C ALA A 296 -13.08 -1.71 -1.21
N SER A 297 -12.71 -0.50 -1.66
CA SER A 297 -11.33 -0.20 -2.06
C SER A 297 -10.35 -0.28 -0.89
N GLY A 298 -10.70 0.24 0.28
CA GLY A 298 -9.85 0.12 1.46
C GLY A 298 -9.63 -1.32 1.92
N CYS A 299 -10.62 -2.19 1.73
CA CYS A 299 -10.45 -3.61 2.03
C CYS A 299 -9.65 -4.35 0.95
N PHE A 300 -9.82 -3.97 -0.32
CA PHE A 300 -9.17 -4.63 -1.45
C PHE A 300 -7.65 -4.67 -1.36
N SER A 301 -7.04 -3.67 -0.72
CA SER A 301 -5.60 -3.66 -0.43
C SER A 301 -5.10 -4.81 0.45
N PHE A 302 -6.00 -5.50 1.15
CA PHE A 302 -5.69 -6.66 1.99
C PHE A 302 -6.05 -8.01 1.34
N CYS A 303 -6.54 -8.01 0.10
CA CYS A 303 -6.85 -9.25 -0.59
C CYS A 303 -5.58 -10.07 -0.85
N GLY A 304 -5.70 -11.38 -0.62
CA GLY A 304 -4.62 -12.34 -0.77
C GLY A 304 -5.14 -13.72 -1.12
N SER A 305 -4.28 -14.58 -1.68
CA SER A 305 -4.70 -15.91 -2.14
C SER A 305 -4.93 -16.90 -1.00
N LYS A 306 -4.53 -16.54 0.22
CA LYS A 306 -4.78 -17.31 1.44
C LYS A 306 -5.40 -16.39 2.47
N ARG A 307 -6.54 -16.81 3.03
CA ARG A 307 -7.05 -16.22 4.26
C ARG A 307 -6.04 -16.52 5.36
N GLU A 308 -5.49 -15.47 5.96
CA GLU A 308 -4.47 -15.66 6.98
C GLU A 308 -5.06 -16.38 8.19
N GLY A 309 -4.32 -17.38 8.65
CA GLY A 309 -4.60 -18.03 9.92
C GLY A 309 -4.32 -17.08 11.09
N VAL A 310 -4.93 -17.42 12.21
CA VAL A 310 -4.69 -16.83 13.52
C VAL A 310 -3.25 -17.15 13.96
N ASP A 311 -2.43 -16.11 14.19
CA ASP A 311 -1.07 -16.28 14.70
C ASP A 311 -0.77 -15.25 15.80
N LYS A 312 -0.30 -15.74 16.94
CA LYS A 312 -0.02 -14.95 18.15
C LYS A 312 1.31 -14.19 18.07
N GLY A 313 2.22 -14.58 17.17
CA GLY A 313 3.55 -13.99 17.03
C GLY A 313 3.66 -12.93 15.93
N LYS A 314 2.59 -12.70 15.15
CA LYS A 314 2.61 -11.74 14.06
C LYS A 314 2.49 -10.31 14.58
N ILE A 315 3.19 -9.41 13.91
CA ILE A 315 3.05 -7.96 14.11
C ILE A 315 1.63 -7.54 13.73
N TYR A 316 1.15 -8.01 12.57
CA TYR A 316 -0.16 -7.64 12.03
C TYR A 316 -1.27 -8.63 12.40
N PRO A 317 -2.50 -8.15 12.62
CA PRO A 317 -3.66 -9.02 12.73
C PRO A 317 -3.96 -9.68 11.38
N PRO A 318 -4.69 -10.82 11.36
CA PRO A 318 -5.19 -11.41 10.12
C PRO A 318 -5.85 -10.38 9.21
N THR A 319 -5.55 -10.43 7.92
CA THR A 319 -6.04 -9.47 6.90
C THR A 319 -7.55 -9.21 6.93
N PHE A 320 -8.37 -10.23 7.22
CA PHE A 320 -9.82 -10.05 7.30
C PHE A 320 -10.25 -9.11 8.45
N LEU A 321 -9.55 -9.14 9.59
CA LEU A 321 -9.82 -8.22 10.70
C LEU A 321 -9.44 -6.77 10.34
N ARG A 322 -8.44 -6.58 9.48
CA ARG A 322 -8.03 -5.26 8.97
C ARG A 322 -9.06 -4.61 8.04
N CYS A 323 -10.05 -5.39 7.57
CA CYS A 323 -11.23 -4.90 6.87
C CYS A 323 -12.45 -4.80 7.79
N ASP A 324 -12.76 -5.89 8.47
CA ASP A 324 -14.04 -6.07 9.16
C ASP A 324 -14.12 -5.23 10.43
N VAL A 325 -13.05 -5.14 11.23
CA VAL A 325 -13.07 -4.38 12.50
C VAL A 325 -13.22 -2.87 12.25
N PRO A 326 -12.46 -2.24 11.33
CA PRO A 326 -12.70 -0.84 10.99
C PRO A 326 -14.12 -0.58 10.44
N ALA A 327 -14.63 -1.46 9.57
CA ALA A 327 -15.97 -1.33 9.01
C ALA A 327 -17.07 -1.43 10.09
N ALA A 328 -16.93 -2.35 11.05
CA ALA A 328 -17.86 -2.49 12.16
C ALA A 328 -17.90 -1.27 13.09
N ASN A 329 -16.85 -0.47 13.14
CA ASN A 329 -16.79 0.74 13.96
C ASN A 329 -17.25 2.00 13.21
N GLU A 330 -17.22 2.02 11.88
CA GLU A 330 -17.65 3.17 11.09
C GLU A 330 -19.16 3.13 10.82
N ALA A 331 -19.94 4.08 11.37
CA ALA A 331 -21.40 4.08 11.22
C ALA A 331 -21.82 4.26 9.76
N HIS A 332 -21.06 5.06 9.01
CA HIS A 332 -21.32 5.31 7.60
C HIS A 332 -21.15 4.05 6.74
N PHE A 333 -20.37 3.05 7.16
CA PHE A 333 -20.31 1.75 6.50
C PHE A 333 -21.67 1.04 6.56
N ALA A 334 -22.24 0.95 7.76
CA ALA A 334 -23.54 0.30 7.95
C ALA A 334 -24.65 1.02 7.17
N ASP A 335 -24.61 2.35 7.09
CA ASP A 335 -25.53 3.13 6.28
C ASP A 335 -25.34 2.88 4.78
N ALA A 336 -24.09 2.86 4.29
CA ALA A 336 -23.75 2.67 2.88
C ALA A 336 -24.17 1.29 2.35
N PHE A 337 -24.01 0.24 3.16
CA PHE A 337 -24.39 -1.14 2.83
C PHE A 337 -25.78 -1.53 3.34
N LYS A 338 -26.48 -0.62 4.04
CA LYS A 338 -27.81 -0.84 4.63
C LYS A 338 -27.85 -2.02 5.59
N CYS A 339 -26.83 -2.14 6.43
CA CYS A 339 -26.72 -3.23 7.37
C CYS A 339 -27.82 -3.17 8.44
N PRO A 340 -28.52 -4.28 8.72
CA PRO A 340 -29.50 -4.32 9.79
C PRO A 340 -28.81 -4.08 11.14
N LYS A 341 -29.58 -3.62 12.13
CA LYS A 341 -29.07 -3.49 13.50
C LYS A 341 -28.64 -4.86 14.00
N GLU A 342 -27.54 -4.90 14.75
CA GLU A 342 -26.95 -6.15 15.29
C GLU A 342 -26.40 -7.10 14.22
N ALA A 343 -26.29 -6.68 12.95
CA ALA A 343 -25.46 -7.40 11.99
C ALA A 343 -24.01 -7.43 12.51
N ARG A 344 -23.23 -8.42 12.07
CA ARG A 344 -21.84 -8.57 12.53
C ARG A 344 -21.01 -7.30 12.36
N LEU A 345 -21.18 -6.60 11.24
CA LEU A 345 -20.51 -5.31 10.95
C LEU A 345 -21.42 -4.09 11.20
N ASN A 346 -22.47 -4.24 12.00
CA ASN A 346 -23.26 -3.15 12.57
C ASN A 346 -23.62 -3.41 14.05
N PRO A 347 -22.60 -3.56 14.93
CA PRO A 347 -22.82 -3.80 16.35
C PRO A 347 -23.41 -2.56 17.04
N THR A 348 -24.16 -2.75 18.14
CA THR A 348 -24.60 -1.63 18.99
C THR A 348 -23.42 -0.87 19.59
N ASN A 349 -22.40 -1.61 20.03
CA ASN A 349 -21.23 -1.09 20.73
C ASN A 349 -20.08 -0.88 19.75
N ARG A 350 -19.92 0.36 19.30
CA ARG A 350 -18.80 0.80 18.46
C ARG A 350 -17.72 1.45 19.32
N CYS A 351 -16.47 1.24 18.93
CA CYS A 351 -15.35 1.99 19.48
C CYS A 351 -15.36 3.38 18.85
N ASP A 352 -15.81 4.37 19.61
CA ASP A 352 -15.98 5.73 19.12
C ASP A 352 -14.64 6.47 19.06
N PHE A 353 -14.29 6.99 17.88
CA PHE A 353 -13.07 7.76 17.59
C PHE A 353 -13.34 9.25 17.32
N HIS A 354 -14.59 9.68 17.43
CA HIS A 354 -15.00 11.08 17.24
C HIS A 354 -14.70 11.96 18.47
#